data_AF-A0A972GYI4-F1
#
_entry.id   AF-A0A972GYI4-F1
#
_cell.length_a   1.000
_cell.length_b   1.000
_cell.length_c   1.000
_cell.angle_alpha   90.00
_cell.angle_beta   90.00
_cell.angle_gamma   90.00
#
_symmetry.space_group_name_H-M   'P 1'
#
loop_
_entity.id
_entity.type
_entity.pdbx_description
1 polymer ?
#
loop_
_entity_poly.entity_id
_entity_poly.type
_entity_poly.pdbx_seq_one_letter_code
_entity_poly.pdbx_strand_id
1 'polypeptide(L)'
;MSKPTMMLFSHTYGSSFITGAERYVLMLAIEASEHFDCTLVVPESGILLTEAAQRGIHSIIHDIPIVRSMNDPEADLSPMMERKIKNHEHGGIMNLLHAHQPDIVLVNTCINPIPAIAAKTLGIPVVWCIAEKIAQHIHTRHSLELINRYSDWIIGMSDAALRPFRKAGFDKKLSLVPPTWHMEHLQPEDWPTYRFDKRSELQVEEGSRVIGYISSTLRPEKGIDHFVQMALSLCETVVDAHFLIVGNSTDSYYSTHCQRLIDQSGHASRFHRIPFESRIERFYPAMDLVVIPSLVDEGFGMPALEGLVFGKGVIAYRSGGLEEILRSTGNADWLVEKGDTAQLIVKAKEWLQNDTHRLRADNSHLQAAEAVFGLETHRSRLQRLLKELKEKISAAAEDKQSHKLPPLLMNAVYKGKATSTVFLLENGMKRPFASKRAFNFYKYRWSDVNLVTDAVLHRFPTGAPISTELPFHEHRPSVMMVKGRGPTVYLLVGEQRCPFSSMAAMRQRGLDPDRIVRVPDAELRMINVGEPLRQLHKEKQTLRRCKKKRRLSRGKLGCRTVAARKRKKCRCAPKRKRCGSTLRSKQAVSCKGRLRKTRRKRKRTGGTRGKRVSRRRAA
;
A
#
# COMPACT_ATOMS: atom_id res chain seq x y z
N MET A 1 16.91 28.40 -2.53
CA MET A 1 17.49 27.22 -1.83
C MET A 1 16.89 25.96 -2.44
N SER A 2 17.52 24.80 -2.27
CA SER A 2 16.87 23.51 -2.54
C SER A 2 15.70 23.29 -1.57
N LYS A 3 14.70 22.51 -1.96
CA LYS A 3 13.66 22.05 -1.02
C LYS A 3 14.28 21.12 0.03
N PRO A 4 13.83 21.14 1.30
CA PRO A 4 14.13 20.08 2.26
C PRO A 4 13.60 18.73 1.75
N THR A 5 14.27 17.65 2.12
CA THR A 5 13.95 16.29 1.68
C THR A 5 12.96 15.59 2.64
N MET A 6 11.95 14.93 2.09
CA MET A 6 10.95 14.17 2.86
C MET A 6 10.88 12.72 2.37
N MET A 7 11.07 11.75 3.26
CA MET A 7 10.81 10.33 2.97
C MET A 7 9.51 9.89 3.61
N LEU A 8 8.56 9.44 2.78
CA LEU A 8 7.23 8.99 3.19
C LEU A 8 7.18 7.46 3.13
N PHE A 9 6.98 6.78 4.25
CA PHE A 9 6.88 5.32 4.31
C PHE A 9 5.42 4.89 4.29
N SER A 10 5.05 4.00 3.38
CA SER A 10 3.76 3.31 3.40
C SER A 10 3.95 1.80 3.37
N HIS A 11 3.04 1.09 4.04
CA HIS A 11 2.78 -0.31 3.72
C HIS A 11 1.95 -0.37 2.42
N THR A 12 1.82 -1.56 1.85
CA THR A 12 0.80 -1.89 0.83
C THR A 12 -0.01 -3.09 1.28
N TYR A 13 -1.22 -3.26 0.74
CA TYR A 13 -2.05 -4.46 0.94
C TYR A 13 -2.05 -5.42 -0.26
N GLY A 14 -1.25 -5.13 -1.28
CA GLY A 14 -1.03 -5.95 -2.47
C GLY A 14 -0.76 -5.11 -3.71
N SER A 15 -0.32 -5.75 -4.79
CA SER A 15 -0.02 -5.08 -6.06
C SER A 15 -1.24 -4.75 -6.94
N SER A 16 -2.44 -5.25 -6.60
CA SER A 16 -3.63 -5.26 -7.47
C SER A 16 -4.75 -4.29 -7.12
N PHE A 17 -4.69 -3.61 -5.97
CA PHE A 17 -5.60 -2.54 -5.57
C PHE A 17 -4.88 -1.57 -4.61
N ILE A 18 -5.50 -0.41 -4.32
CA ILE A 18 -5.04 0.51 -3.26
C ILE A 18 -6.18 0.80 -2.28
N THR A 19 -5.82 0.99 -1.02
CA THR A 19 -6.72 1.36 0.08
C THR A 19 -6.82 2.88 0.26
N GLY A 20 -7.75 3.32 1.10
CA GLY A 20 -7.87 4.74 1.47
C GLY A 20 -6.60 5.30 2.15
N ALA A 21 -5.87 4.50 2.91
CA ALA A 21 -4.62 4.92 3.54
C ALA A 21 -3.49 5.13 2.52
N GLU A 22 -3.42 4.30 1.48
CA GLU A 22 -2.46 4.42 0.37
C GLU A 22 -2.79 5.63 -0.52
N ARG A 23 -4.07 5.85 -0.84
CA ARG A 23 -4.54 7.07 -1.54
C ARG A 23 -4.23 8.34 -0.75
N TYR A 24 -4.44 8.32 0.57
CA TYR A 24 -4.23 9.47 1.45
C TYR A 24 -2.75 9.85 1.60
N VAL A 25 -1.82 8.90 1.73
CA VAL A 25 -0.38 9.23 1.74
C VAL A 25 0.12 9.71 0.38
N LEU A 26 -0.43 9.21 -0.74
CA LEU A 26 -0.12 9.74 -2.07
C LEU A 26 -0.59 11.19 -2.22
N MET A 27 -1.82 11.51 -1.80
CA MET A 27 -2.36 12.87 -1.76
C MET A 27 -1.49 13.80 -0.89
N LEU A 28 -1.08 13.36 0.31
CA LEU A 28 -0.15 14.10 1.16
C LEU A 28 1.22 14.29 0.49
N ALA A 29 1.75 13.28 -0.22
CA ALA A 29 3.02 13.38 -0.94
C ALA A 29 2.98 14.43 -2.06
N ILE A 30 1.86 14.51 -2.78
CA ILE A 30 1.63 15.46 -3.88
C ILE A 30 1.58 16.89 -3.34
N GLU A 31 0.72 17.17 -2.36
CA GLU A 31 0.60 18.52 -1.80
C GLU A 31 1.85 18.93 -1.01
N ALA A 32 2.56 17.99 -0.37
CA ALA A 32 3.85 18.26 0.24
C ALA A 32 4.96 18.55 -0.80
N SER A 33 4.86 18.02 -2.02
CA SER A 33 5.89 18.16 -3.06
C SER A 33 6.09 19.60 -3.55
N GLU A 34 5.14 20.51 -3.31
CA GLU A 34 5.35 21.95 -3.54
C GLU A 34 6.45 22.52 -2.63
N HIS A 35 6.65 21.92 -1.46
CA HIS A 35 7.56 22.42 -0.42
C HIS A 35 8.73 21.50 -0.10
N PHE A 36 8.60 20.21 -0.35
CA PHE A 36 9.59 19.18 -0.08
C PHE A 36 10.04 18.47 -1.36
N ASP A 37 11.24 17.90 -1.34
CA ASP A 37 11.65 16.87 -2.30
C ASP A 37 11.17 15.51 -1.76
N CYS A 38 10.06 15.01 -2.30
CA CYS A 38 9.31 13.88 -1.75
C CYS A 38 9.75 12.54 -2.37
N THR A 39 10.16 11.60 -1.51
CA THR A 39 10.44 10.21 -1.88
C THR A 39 9.50 9.26 -1.13
N LEU A 40 8.69 8.50 -1.86
CA LEU A 40 7.80 7.47 -1.32
C LEU A 40 8.54 6.13 -1.18
N VAL A 41 8.37 5.44 -0.05
CA VAL A 41 8.96 4.13 0.23
C VAL A 41 7.86 3.11 0.46
N VAL A 42 7.91 2.00 -0.28
CA VAL A 42 6.89 0.92 -0.28
C VAL A 42 7.57 -0.46 -0.26
N PRO A 43 6.92 -1.52 0.27
CA PRO A 43 7.50 -2.86 0.35
C PRO A 43 7.53 -3.60 -1.00
N GLU A 44 6.65 -3.25 -1.94
CA GLU A 44 6.52 -3.93 -3.24
C GLU A 44 6.15 -2.94 -4.38
N SER A 45 6.13 -3.45 -5.62
CA SER A 45 5.62 -2.70 -6.77
C SER A 45 4.11 -2.91 -6.93
N GLY A 46 3.37 -1.85 -7.29
CA GLY A 46 1.91 -1.90 -7.46
C GLY A 46 1.33 -0.61 -8.00
N ILE A 47 0.00 -0.48 -7.89
CA ILE A 47 -0.75 0.69 -8.36
C ILE A 47 -0.27 1.98 -7.69
N LEU A 48 -0.05 1.99 -6.37
CA LEU A 48 0.46 3.17 -5.63
C LEU A 48 1.76 3.73 -6.23
N LEU A 49 2.72 2.88 -6.55
CA LEU A 49 4.00 3.26 -7.16
C LEU A 49 3.82 3.78 -8.61
N THR A 50 2.81 3.27 -9.31
CA THR A 50 2.45 3.70 -10.68
C THR A 50 1.81 5.08 -10.67
N GLU A 51 0.87 5.34 -9.76
CA GLU A 51 0.22 6.64 -9.58
C GLU A 51 1.23 7.69 -9.07
N ALA A 52 2.09 7.33 -8.12
CA ALA A 52 3.19 8.19 -7.64
C ALA A 52 4.11 8.63 -8.80
N ALA A 53 4.52 7.70 -9.66
CA ALA A 53 5.36 8.00 -10.82
C ALA A 53 4.65 8.88 -11.87
N GLN A 54 3.34 8.70 -12.09
CA GLN A 54 2.54 9.58 -12.96
C GLN A 54 2.43 11.01 -12.41
N ARG A 55 2.48 11.17 -11.09
CA ARG A 55 2.49 12.46 -10.38
C ARG A 55 3.89 13.05 -10.15
N GLY A 56 4.94 12.40 -10.68
CA GLY A 56 6.33 12.86 -10.56
C GLY A 56 7.01 12.61 -9.20
N ILE A 57 6.37 11.87 -8.29
CA ILE A 57 6.92 11.54 -6.97
C ILE A 57 7.95 10.41 -7.10
N HIS A 58 9.19 10.65 -6.65
CA HIS A 58 10.22 9.61 -6.65
C HIS A 58 9.81 8.48 -5.69
N SER A 59 10.09 7.22 -6.06
CA SER A 59 9.66 6.06 -5.29
C SER A 59 10.75 5.00 -5.17
N ILE A 60 10.88 4.40 -3.99
CA ILE A 60 11.84 3.35 -3.64
C ILE A 60 11.08 2.11 -3.14
N ILE A 61 11.45 0.94 -3.65
CA ILE A 61 10.99 -0.34 -3.11
C ILE A 61 12.00 -0.82 -2.06
N HIS A 62 11.54 -0.99 -0.82
CA HIS A 62 12.34 -1.47 0.30
C HIS A 62 11.44 -2.20 1.31
N ASP A 63 11.87 -3.35 1.84
CA ASP A 63 11.11 -4.07 2.86
C ASP A 63 10.82 -3.21 4.09
N ILE A 64 9.57 -3.23 4.56
CA ILE A 64 9.07 -2.46 5.71
C ILE A 64 8.32 -3.46 6.62
N PRO A 65 8.93 -3.91 7.74
CA PRO A 65 8.30 -4.87 8.63
C PRO A 65 7.05 -4.30 9.33
N ILE A 66 5.87 -4.77 8.90
CA ILE A 66 4.56 -4.35 9.39
C ILE A 66 4.25 -4.99 10.75
N VAL A 67 3.79 -4.18 11.71
CA VAL A 67 3.40 -4.63 13.06
C VAL A 67 1.89 -4.46 13.23
N ARG A 68 1.12 -5.49 12.85
CA ARG A 68 -0.36 -5.44 12.81
C ARG A 68 -1.01 -5.18 14.18
N SER A 69 -0.40 -5.67 15.26
CA SER A 69 -0.85 -5.42 16.63
C SER A 69 -0.70 -3.97 17.10
N MET A 70 -0.14 -3.06 16.30
CA MET A 70 -0.30 -1.62 16.57
C MET A 70 -1.76 -1.15 16.43
N ASN A 71 -2.54 -1.77 15.53
CA ASN A 71 -3.93 -1.42 15.31
C ASN A 71 -4.88 -2.11 16.29
N ASP A 72 -4.53 -3.33 16.71
CA ASP A 72 -5.25 -4.11 17.73
C ASP A 72 -4.24 -4.62 18.79
N PRO A 73 -3.96 -3.82 19.84
CA PRO A 73 -2.85 -4.08 20.74
C PRO A 73 -3.07 -5.16 21.78
N GLU A 74 -2.08 -6.03 21.92
CA GLU A 74 -1.98 -7.05 22.97
C GLU A 74 -1.04 -6.58 24.10
N ALA A 75 -1.11 -7.25 25.25
CA ALA A 75 -0.25 -6.96 26.41
C ALA A 75 1.27 -7.02 26.07
N ASP A 76 1.66 -7.93 25.17
CA ASP A 76 3.06 -8.10 24.74
C ASP A 76 3.50 -7.08 23.67
N LEU A 77 2.66 -6.14 23.22
CA LEU A 77 3.06 -5.17 22.19
C LEU A 77 4.32 -4.38 22.59
N SER A 78 4.37 -3.82 23.80
CA SER A 78 5.53 -3.03 24.25
C SER A 78 6.79 -3.89 24.43
N PRO A 79 6.77 -5.04 25.14
CA PRO A 79 7.94 -5.92 25.21
C PRO A 79 8.36 -6.51 23.85
N MET A 80 7.41 -6.86 22.96
CA MET A 80 7.72 -7.28 21.58
C MET A 80 8.47 -6.19 20.84
N MET A 81 7.99 -4.94 20.88
CA MET A 81 8.69 -3.84 20.20
C MET A 81 10.06 -3.58 20.79
N GLU A 82 10.25 -3.70 22.11
CA GLU A 82 11.58 -3.66 22.70
C GLU A 82 12.49 -4.79 22.21
N ARG A 83 11.98 -6.02 22.06
CA ARG A 83 12.74 -7.14 21.49
C ARG A 83 13.13 -6.84 20.04
N LYS A 84 12.21 -6.33 19.20
CA LYS A 84 12.50 -5.92 17.81
C LYS A 84 13.54 -4.80 17.71
N ILE A 85 13.55 -3.87 18.66
CA ILE A 85 14.57 -2.81 18.77
C ILE A 85 15.92 -3.41 19.17
N LYS A 86 15.97 -4.21 20.23
CA LYS A 86 17.19 -4.87 20.74
C LYS A 86 17.81 -5.84 19.71
N ASN A 87 16.98 -6.47 18.87
CA ASN A 87 17.39 -7.36 17.78
C ASN A 87 17.79 -6.62 16.48
N HIS A 88 17.73 -5.28 16.46
CA HIS A 88 18.07 -4.45 15.29
C HIS A 88 17.26 -4.76 14.01
N GLU A 89 16.02 -5.22 14.13
CA GLU A 89 15.12 -5.49 12.98
C GLU A 89 14.78 -4.23 12.16
N HIS A 90 15.07 -3.05 12.71
CA HIS A 90 14.96 -1.75 12.04
C HIS A 90 16.20 -1.37 11.20
N GLY A 91 17.26 -2.18 11.22
CA GLY A 91 18.56 -1.90 10.60
C GLY A 91 18.53 -1.70 9.08
N GLY A 92 17.62 -2.36 8.36
CA GLY A 92 17.41 -2.11 6.93
C GLY A 92 16.93 -0.69 6.65
N ILE A 93 15.93 -0.22 7.40
CA ILE A 93 15.42 1.15 7.28
C ILE A 93 16.47 2.17 7.73
N MET A 94 17.27 1.87 8.76
CA MET A 94 18.41 2.72 9.14
C MET A 94 19.43 2.87 8.01
N ASN A 95 19.77 1.80 7.29
CA ASN A 95 20.67 1.86 6.12
C ASN A 95 20.10 2.79 5.03
N LEU A 96 18.79 2.67 4.74
CA LEU A 96 18.09 3.50 3.76
C LEU A 96 18.10 4.99 4.17
N LEU A 97 17.71 5.29 5.42
CA LEU A 97 17.73 6.66 5.96
C LEU A 97 19.16 7.23 6.00
N HIS A 98 20.18 6.41 6.25
CA HIS A 98 21.58 6.84 6.18
C HIS A 98 22.05 7.16 4.77
N ALA A 99 21.60 6.40 3.76
CA ALA A 99 21.98 6.63 2.36
C ALA A 99 21.34 7.90 1.78
N HIS A 100 20.10 8.21 2.17
CA HIS A 100 19.33 9.35 1.64
C HIS A 100 19.40 10.62 2.50
N GLN A 101 19.77 10.53 3.79
CA GLN A 101 19.88 11.66 4.72
C GLN A 101 18.64 12.61 4.73
N PRO A 102 17.40 12.10 4.86
CA PRO A 102 16.23 12.96 4.78
C PRO A 102 16.16 13.99 5.91
N ASP A 103 15.71 15.19 5.59
CA ASP A 103 15.50 16.26 6.56
C ASP A 103 14.32 15.95 7.49
N ILE A 104 13.31 15.21 7.00
CA ILE A 104 12.14 14.74 7.75
C ILE A 104 11.60 13.42 7.22
N VAL A 105 10.97 12.62 8.09
CA VAL A 105 10.30 11.35 7.73
C VAL A 105 8.81 11.45 8.04
N LEU A 106 7.97 11.01 7.10
CA LEU A 106 6.55 10.76 7.31
C LEU A 106 6.30 9.25 7.33
N VAL A 107 5.52 8.77 8.30
CA VAL A 107 5.16 7.35 8.45
C VAL A 107 3.67 7.19 8.33
N ASN A 108 3.20 6.47 7.31
CA ASN A 108 1.77 6.19 7.12
C ASN A 108 1.33 4.96 7.91
N THR A 109 0.22 5.12 8.63
CA THR A 109 -0.50 4.16 9.49
C THR A 109 0.25 3.70 10.75
N CYS A 110 -0.51 3.35 11.80
CA CYS A 110 0.02 2.91 13.09
C CYS A 110 0.86 1.63 12.99
N ILE A 111 0.55 0.77 12.01
CA ILE A 111 1.20 -0.54 11.78
C ILE A 111 2.62 -0.45 11.22
N ASN A 112 3.17 0.74 11.02
CA ASN A 112 4.55 0.98 10.56
C ASN A 112 5.47 1.60 11.64
N PRO A 113 5.63 1.01 12.84
CA PRO A 113 6.48 1.60 13.87
C PRO A 113 7.97 1.54 13.54
N ILE A 114 8.39 0.62 12.68
CA ILE A 114 9.81 0.37 12.38
C ILE A 114 10.50 1.57 11.69
N PRO A 115 9.92 2.20 10.64
CA PRO A 115 10.45 3.47 10.11
C PRO A 115 10.47 4.63 11.10
N ALA A 116 9.43 4.78 11.95
CA ALA A 116 9.38 5.84 12.96
C ALA A 116 10.51 5.70 13.98
N ILE A 117 10.71 4.48 14.50
CA ILE A 117 11.81 4.12 15.40
C ILE A 117 13.16 4.40 14.72
N ALA A 118 13.38 3.90 13.50
CA ALA A 118 14.64 4.10 12.77
C ALA A 118 14.98 5.59 12.58
N ALA A 119 14.01 6.41 12.18
CA ALA A 119 14.20 7.84 12.01
C ALA A 119 14.52 8.57 13.32
N LYS A 120 13.79 8.28 14.40
CA LYS A 120 14.06 8.90 15.72
C LYS A 120 15.40 8.46 16.32
N THR A 121 15.82 7.22 16.15
CA THR A 121 17.17 6.74 16.55
C THR A 121 18.28 7.54 15.85
N LEU A 122 18.03 8.02 14.63
CA LEU A 122 18.98 8.86 13.87
C LEU A 122 18.82 10.37 14.11
N GLY A 123 17.93 10.78 15.01
CA GLY A 123 17.63 12.20 15.26
C GLY A 123 16.88 12.90 14.12
N ILE A 124 16.28 12.14 13.20
CA ILE A 124 15.45 12.68 12.11
C ILE A 124 14.04 12.95 12.67
N PRO A 125 13.44 14.15 12.44
CA PRO A 125 12.06 14.42 12.86
C PRO A 125 11.05 13.48 12.19
N VAL A 126 10.02 13.06 12.94
CA VAL A 126 8.99 12.13 12.46
C VAL A 126 7.58 12.72 12.53
N VAL A 127 6.89 12.66 11.41
CA VAL A 127 5.44 12.89 11.29
C VAL A 127 4.76 11.53 11.17
N TRP A 128 3.92 11.15 12.14
CA TRP A 128 3.20 9.87 12.08
C TRP A 128 1.74 10.11 11.67
N CYS A 129 1.37 9.59 10.51
CA CYS A 129 0.04 9.67 9.93
C CYS A 129 -0.83 8.48 10.38
N ILE A 130 -2.00 8.76 10.96
CA ILE A 130 -2.97 7.76 11.43
C ILE A 130 -4.19 7.82 10.50
N ALA A 131 -4.36 6.79 9.66
CA ALA A 131 -5.40 6.72 8.62
C ALA A 131 -6.46 5.63 8.92
N GLU A 132 -6.51 5.17 10.16
CA GLU A 132 -7.36 4.10 10.66
C GLU A 132 -7.64 4.29 12.15
N LYS A 133 -8.70 3.66 12.66
CA LYS A 133 -9.02 3.69 14.09
C LYS A 133 -8.35 2.51 14.80
N ILE A 134 -7.36 2.81 15.63
CA ILE A 134 -6.79 1.85 16.61
C ILE A 134 -7.92 1.37 17.55
N ALA A 135 -7.98 0.06 17.79
CA ALA A 135 -8.97 -0.58 18.64
C ALA A 135 -8.94 -0.04 20.08
N GLN A 136 -10.10 -0.03 20.76
CA GLN A 136 -10.31 0.65 22.05
C GLN A 136 -10.69 -0.33 23.17
N HIS A 137 -9.71 -0.68 24.00
CA HIS A 137 -9.74 -1.66 25.09
C HIS A 137 -8.54 -1.42 26.03
N ILE A 138 -8.33 -2.29 27.02
CA ILE A 138 -7.31 -2.11 28.08
C ILE A 138 -5.86 -1.92 27.59
N HIS A 139 -5.54 -2.37 26.37
CA HIS A 139 -4.19 -2.35 25.81
C HIS A 139 -3.92 -1.21 24.82
N THR A 140 -4.96 -0.45 24.41
CA THR A 140 -4.84 0.65 23.42
C THR A 140 -3.70 1.62 23.73
N ARG A 141 -3.48 1.87 25.02
CA ARG A 141 -2.44 2.77 25.52
C ARG A 141 -1.03 2.40 25.04
N HIS A 142 -0.71 1.10 24.84
CA HIS A 142 0.60 0.66 24.36
C HIS A 142 0.92 1.22 22.96
N SER A 143 -0.04 1.17 22.02
CA SER A 143 0.12 1.76 20.69
C SER A 143 0.25 3.28 20.76
N LEU A 144 -0.59 3.95 21.56
CA LEU A 144 -0.58 5.41 21.69
C LEU A 144 0.74 5.92 22.29
N GLU A 145 1.26 5.24 23.31
CA GLU A 145 2.54 5.60 23.95
C GLU A 145 3.74 5.33 23.04
N LEU A 146 3.73 4.25 22.25
CA LEU A 146 4.76 4.00 21.25
C LEU A 146 4.75 5.08 20.15
N ILE A 147 3.56 5.41 19.64
CA ILE A 147 3.39 6.46 18.62
C ILE A 147 3.82 7.81 19.16
N ASN A 148 3.41 8.20 20.37
CA ASN A 148 3.86 9.44 21.02
C ASN A 148 5.38 9.43 21.26
N ARG A 149 5.98 8.31 21.69
CA ARG A 149 7.43 8.20 21.93
C ARG A 149 8.24 8.43 20.64
N TYR A 150 7.80 7.86 19.52
CA TYR A 150 8.56 7.87 18.26
C TYR A 150 7.99 8.84 17.19
N SER A 151 7.21 9.84 17.60
CA SER A 151 6.76 10.95 16.74
C SER A 151 7.14 12.31 17.29
N ASP A 152 7.28 13.28 16.39
CA ASP A 152 7.33 14.72 16.70
C ASP A 152 5.96 15.36 16.49
N TRP A 153 5.23 14.93 15.44
CA TRP A 153 3.82 15.26 15.18
C TRP A 153 3.03 14.00 14.85
N ILE A 154 1.74 14.02 15.13
CA ILE A 154 0.78 12.96 14.79
C ILE A 154 -0.32 13.57 13.93
N ILE A 155 -0.37 13.24 12.65
CA ILE A 155 -1.48 13.61 11.76
C ILE A 155 -2.59 12.58 11.95
N GLY A 156 -3.84 13.03 12.05
CA GLY A 156 -5.02 12.18 11.90
C GLY A 156 -5.91 12.68 10.77
N MET A 157 -6.51 11.74 10.04
CA MET A 157 -7.46 12.04 8.97
C MET A 157 -8.87 12.43 9.47
N SER A 158 -9.17 12.20 10.75
CA SER A 158 -10.48 12.43 11.38
C SER A 158 -10.34 12.75 12.86
N ASP A 159 -11.42 13.22 13.50
CA ASP A 159 -11.47 13.31 14.96
C ASP A 159 -11.49 11.90 15.58
N ALA A 160 -12.24 10.96 15.00
CA ALA A 160 -12.32 9.57 15.46
C ALA A 160 -10.94 8.89 15.58
N ALA A 161 -10.02 9.16 14.64
CA ALA A 161 -8.65 8.66 14.66
C ALA A 161 -7.78 9.32 15.74
N LEU A 162 -8.01 10.62 16.03
CA LEU A 162 -7.26 11.38 17.04
C LEU A 162 -7.84 11.28 18.46
N ARG A 163 -9.12 10.88 18.60
CA ARG A 163 -9.85 10.75 19.87
C ARG A 163 -9.13 9.90 20.94
N PRO A 164 -8.45 8.77 20.61
CA PRO A 164 -7.64 8.03 21.57
C PRO A 164 -6.46 8.87 22.10
N PHE A 165 -5.77 9.60 21.22
CA PHE A 165 -4.58 10.38 21.57
C PHE A 165 -4.91 11.59 22.45
N ARG A 166 -6.05 12.26 22.20
CA ARG A 166 -6.56 13.33 23.09
C ARG A 166 -6.98 12.78 24.46
N LYS A 167 -7.68 11.65 24.50
CA LYS A 167 -7.99 10.95 25.76
C LYS A 167 -6.75 10.50 26.53
N ALA A 168 -5.60 10.36 25.87
CA ALA A 168 -4.31 10.08 26.49
C ALA A 168 -3.47 11.35 26.84
N GLY A 169 -3.96 12.55 26.53
CA GLY A 169 -3.28 13.82 26.81
C GLY A 169 -2.13 14.18 25.85
N PHE A 170 -2.14 13.64 24.62
CA PHE A 170 -1.07 13.84 23.62
C PHE A 170 -1.33 15.01 22.66
N ASP A 171 -2.32 15.85 22.97
CA ASP A 171 -2.86 16.97 22.18
C ASP A 171 -1.79 17.88 21.56
N LYS A 172 -0.69 18.13 22.28
CA LYS A 172 0.43 19.00 21.85
C LYS A 172 1.14 18.54 20.56
N LYS A 173 0.89 17.32 20.07
CA LYS A 173 1.47 16.80 18.82
C LYS A 173 0.46 16.65 17.69
N LEU A 174 -0.84 16.86 17.94
CA LEU A 174 -1.89 16.39 17.04
C LEU A 174 -2.23 17.43 15.96
N SER A 175 -2.34 16.98 14.72
CA SER A 175 -2.82 17.77 13.59
C SER A 175 -3.95 17.04 12.88
N LEU A 176 -5.12 17.68 12.79
CA LEU A 176 -6.25 17.18 12.01
C LEU A 176 -6.12 17.67 10.56
N VAL A 177 -5.81 16.75 9.64
CA VAL A 177 -5.65 17.05 8.20
C VAL A 177 -6.51 16.06 7.40
N PRO A 178 -7.83 16.27 7.28
CA PRO A 178 -8.68 15.35 6.55
C PRO A 178 -8.32 15.23 5.06
N PRO A 179 -8.63 14.12 4.39
CA PRO A 179 -8.44 13.97 2.95
C PRO A 179 -9.21 15.01 2.13
N THR A 180 -8.72 15.28 0.92
CA THR A 180 -9.37 16.08 -0.12
C THR A 180 -9.36 15.32 -1.45
N TRP A 181 -10.08 15.84 -2.43
CA TRP A 181 -9.99 15.49 -3.85
C TRP A 181 -9.48 16.70 -4.65
N HIS A 182 -9.27 16.50 -5.95
CA HIS A 182 -9.13 17.59 -6.92
C HIS A 182 -10.14 17.32 -8.04
N MET A 183 -10.98 18.29 -8.39
CA MET A 183 -12.08 18.10 -9.36
C MET A 183 -11.58 17.67 -10.75
N GLU A 184 -10.39 18.13 -11.16
CA GLU A 184 -9.73 17.77 -12.42
C GLU A 184 -9.56 16.25 -12.62
N HIS A 185 -9.40 15.47 -11.55
CA HIS A 185 -9.27 14.01 -11.62
C HIS A 185 -10.61 13.28 -11.64
N LEU A 186 -11.70 13.96 -11.30
CA LEU A 186 -13.06 13.40 -11.29
C LEU A 186 -13.79 13.61 -12.62
N GLN A 187 -13.31 14.53 -13.46
CA GLN A 187 -13.87 14.86 -14.79
C GLN A 187 -15.38 15.21 -14.75
N PRO A 188 -15.80 16.27 -14.05
CA PRO A 188 -17.22 16.65 -13.91
C PRO A 188 -17.96 16.83 -15.24
N GLU A 189 -17.25 17.27 -16.29
CA GLU A 189 -17.77 17.37 -17.65
C GLU A 189 -18.18 16.02 -18.27
N ASP A 190 -17.57 14.91 -17.86
CA ASP A 190 -17.90 13.55 -18.32
C ASP A 190 -19.03 12.91 -17.49
N TRP A 191 -19.42 13.45 -16.32
CA TRP A 191 -20.37 12.79 -15.41
C TRP A 191 -21.73 12.42 -16.05
N PRO A 192 -22.37 13.25 -16.89
CA PRO A 192 -23.60 12.86 -17.59
C PRO A 192 -23.38 11.68 -18.55
N THR A 193 -22.23 11.64 -19.22
CA THR A 193 -21.82 10.55 -20.11
C THR A 193 -21.59 9.27 -19.31
N TYR A 194 -20.84 9.34 -18.21
CA TYR A 194 -20.60 8.20 -17.32
C TYR A 194 -21.89 7.66 -16.70
N ARG A 195 -22.85 8.53 -16.33
CA ARG A 195 -24.19 8.11 -15.87
C ARG A 195 -24.92 7.32 -16.96
N PHE A 196 -25.00 7.87 -18.17
CA PHE A 196 -25.68 7.24 -19.31
C PHE A 196 -25.04 5.90 -19.70
N ASP A 197 -23.72 5.90 -19.96
CA ASP A 197 -22.98 4.71 -20.37
C ASP A 197 -23.10 3.61 -19.31
N LYS A 198 -22.92 3.95 -18.02
CA LYS A 198 -22.95 2.96 -16.94
C LYS A 198 -24.35 2.41 -16.70
N ARG A 199 -25.40 3.24 -16.77
CA ARG A 199 -26.79 2.76 -16.68
C ARG A 199 -27.15 1.88 -17.88
N SER A 200 -26.68 2.22 -19.08
CA SER A 200 -26.84 1.38 -20.28
C SER A 200 -26.12 0.03 -20.17
N GLU A 201 -24.87 0.00 -19.68
CA GLU A 201 -24.13 -1.24 -19.38
C GLU A 201 -24.87 -2.12 -18.37
N LEU A 202 -25.47 -1.53 -17.34
CA LEU A 202 -26.22 -2.22 -16.29
C LEU A 202 -27.66 -2.58 -16.69
N GLN A 203 -28.11 -2.16 -17.88
CA GLN A 203 -29.49 -2.34 -18.37
C GLN A 203 -30.55 -1.67 -17.47
N VAL A 204 -30.23 -0.48 -16.95
CA VAL A 204 -31.08 0.34 -16.06
C VAL A 204 -31.64 1.53 -16.83
N GLU A 205 -32.92 1.86 -16.65
CA GLU A 205 -33.55 3.02 -17.29
C GLU A 205 -33.23 4.33 -16.54
N GLU A 206 -33.30 5.49 -17.21
CA GLU A 206 -32.94 6.75 -16.56
C GLU A 206 -33.97 7.20 -15.49
N GLY A 207 -35.20 6.67 -15.54
CA GLY A 207 -36.20 6.86 -14.49
C GLY A 207 -35.92 6.06 -13.21
N SER A 208 -35.13 4.98 -13.31
CA SER A 208 -34.89 4.04 -12.22
C SER A 208 -34.02 4.61 -11.12
N ARG A 209 -34.22 4.12 -9.89
CA ARG A 209 -33.44 4.50 -8.72
C ARG A 209 -32.28 3.54 -8.53
N VAL A 210 -31.04 4.05 -8.50
CA VAL A 210 -29.83 3.24 -8.30
C VAL A 210 -29.22 3.53 -6.94
N ILE A 211 -29.24 2.53 -6.07
CA ILE A 211 -28.69 2.59 -4.72
C ILE A 211 -27.32 1.89 -4.70
N GLY A 212 -26.27 2.60 -4.32
CA GLY A 212 -24.89 2.13 -4.35
C GLY A 212 -24.35 1.66 -2.99
N TYR A 213 -23.53 0.62 -3.01
CA TYR A 213 -22.62 0.20 -1.95
C TYR A 213 -21.21 0.07 -2.53
N ILE A 214 -20.22 0.72 -1.91
CA ILE A 214 -18.82 0.74 -2.39
C ILE A 214 -17.89 0.37 -1.24
N SER A 215 -17.05 -0.65 -1.45
CA SER A 215 -15.91 -0.98 -0.58
C SER A 215 -14.83 -1.68 -1.39
N SER A 216 -13.55 -1.45 -1.11
CA SER A 216 -12.46 -2.18 -1.79
C SER A 216 -12.55 -3.70 -1.57
N THR A 217 -12.97 -4.11 -0.37
CA THR A 217 -13.21 -5.50 0.01
C THR A 217 -14.60 -5.68 0.63
N LEU A 218 -15.37 -6.64 0.16
CA LEU A 218 -16.68 -7.02 0.71
C LEU A 218 -16.47 -7.95 1.92
N ARG A 219 -16.72 -7.44 3.13
CA ARG A 219 -16.48 -8.13 4.41
C ARG A 219 -17.62 -7.87 5.41
N PRO A 220 -17.90 -8.76 6.39
CA PRO A 220 -19.05 -8.63 7.28
C PRO A 220 -19.10 -7.32 8.06
N GLU A 221 -17.97 -6.84 8.57
CA GLU A 221 -17.89 -5.64 9.38
C GLU A 221 -18.10 -4.33 8.58
N LYS A 222 -18.14 -4.41 7.25
CA LYS A 222 -18.56 -3.31 6.36
C LYS A 222 -20.06 -3.31 6.07
N GLY A 223 -20.81 -4.30 6.56
CA GLY A 223 -22.27 -4.31 6.59
C GLY A 223 -22.97 -4.66 5.27
N ILE A 224 -22.30 -5.34 4.32
CA ILE A 224 -22.95 -5.75 3.06
C ILE A 224 -24.23 -6.59 3.28
N ASP A 225 -24.32 -7.43 4.32
CA ASP A 225 -25.60 -8.09 4.66
C ASP A 225 -26.71 -7.09 5.01
N HIS A 226 -26.39 -6.02 5.75
CA HIS A 226 -27.37 -4.98 6.10
C HIS A 226 -27.81 -4.22 4.84
N PHE A 227 -26.89 -3.98 3.90
CA PHE A 227 -27.22 -3.43 2.58
C PHE A 227 -28.13 -4.37 1.77
N VAL A 228 -27.84 -5.68 1.75
CA VAL A 228 -28.65 -6.67 1.02
C VAL A 228 -30.03 -6.85 1.67
N GLN A 229 -30.13 -6.89 3.01
CA GLN A 229 -31.40 -6.91 3.74
C GLN A 229 -32.25 -5.67 3.41
N MET A 230 -31.63 -4.48 3.44
CA MET A 230 -32.28 -3.22 3.07
C MET A 230 -32.76 -3.25 1.61
N ALA A 231 -31.90 -3.66 0.68
CA ALA A 231 -32.21 -3.75 -0.74
C ALA A 231 -33.40 -4.69 -1.03
N LEU A 232 -33.43 -5.85 -0.37
CA LEU A 232 -34.52 -6.81 -0.51
C LEU A 232 -35.86 -6.27 0.01
N SER A 233 -35.88 -5.55 1.14
CA SER A 233 -37.11 -4.89 1.63
C SER A 233 -37.53 -3.70 0.75
N LEU A 234 -36.59 -3.00 0.14
CA LEU A 234 -36.89 -1.95 -0.84
C LEU A 234 -37.47 -2.53 -2.14
N CYS A 235 -37.08 -3.73 -2.59
CA CYS A 235 -37.70 -4.38 -3.75
C CYS A 235 -39.23 -4.60 -3.59
N GLU A 236 -39.70 -4.82 -2.37
CA GLU A 236 -41.13 -5.02 -2.06
C GLU A 236 -41.94 -3.71 -2.11
N THR A 237 -41.28 -2.54 -1.98
CA THR A 237 -41.97 -1.25 -1.77
C THR A 237 -41.55 -0.12 -2.72
N VAL A 238 -40.48 -0.31 -3.49
CA VAL A 238 -40.00 0.60 -4.55
C VAL A 238 -39.98 -0.20 -5.85
N VAL A 239 -40.90 0.14 -6.75
CA VAL A 239 -41.19 -0.65 -7.96
C VAL A 239 -39.98 -0.73 -8.89
N ASP A 240 -39.16 0.32 -8.97
CA ASP A 240 -38.04 0.42 -9.89
C ASP A 240 -36.74 0.86 -9.19
N ALA A 241 -36.25 -0.01 -8.30
CA ALA A 241 -35.00 0.15 -7.56
C ALA A 241 -33.97 -0.91 -7.96
N HIS A 242 -32.75 -0.46 -8.23
CA HIS A 242 -31.57 -1.25 -8.58
C HIS A 242 -30.44 -1.03 -7.57
N PHE A 243 -29.64 -2.07 -7.33
CA PHE A 243 -28.67 -2.13 -6.23
C PHE A 243 -27.27 -2.47 -6.76
N LEU A 244 -26.38 -1.48 -6.70
CA LEU A 244 -25.04 -1.53 -7.29
C LEU A 244 -23.99 -1.76 -6.21
N ILE A 245 -23.46 -2.99 -6.15
CA ILE A 245 -22.45 -3.43 -5.18
C ILE A 245 -21.09 -3.48 -5.86
N VAL A 246 -20.19 -2.56 -5.50
CA VAL A 246 -18.82 -2.48 -6.04
C VAL A 246 -17.81 -2.94 -4.99
N GLY A 247 -17.00 -3.95 -5.31
CA GLY A 247 -15.90 -4.40 -4.46
C GLY A 247 -15.46 -5.86 -4.67
N ASN A 248 -14.22 -6.18 -4.28
CA ASN A 248 -13.73 -7.56 -4.33
C ASN A 248 -14.26 -8.38 -3.15
N SER A 249 -14.79 -9.58 -3.42
CA SER A 249 -15.05 -10.54 -2.35
C SER A 249 -13.75 -11.11 -1.80
N THR A 250 -13.53 -10.98 -0.49
CA THR A 250 -12.42 -11.65 0.22
C THR A 250 -12.90 -12.82 1.08
N ASP A 251 -14.21 -13.00 1.24
CA ASP A 251 -14.83 -14.13 1.96
C ASP A 251 -15.79 -14.88 1.01
N SER A 252 -15.42 -16.10 0.64
CA SER A 252 -16.17 -16.93 -0.29
C SER A 252 -17.47 -17.49 0.31
N TYR A 253 -17.51 -17.76 1.62
CA TYR A 253 -18.71 -18.23 2.32
C TYR A 253 -19.73 -17.10 2.43
N TYR A 254 -19.28 -15.93 2.88
CA TYR A 254 -20.11 -14.76 3.12
C TYR A 254 -20.65 -14.15 1.82
N SER A 255 -19.83 -14.04 0.78
CA SER A 255 -20.29 -13.58 -0.54
C SER A 255 -21.24 -14.56 -1.24
N THR A 256 -21.16 -15.85 -0.91
CA THR A 256 -22.15 -16.87 -1.29
C THR A 256 -23.42 -16.76 -0.44
N HIS A 257 -23.33 -16.32 0.83
CA HIS A 257 -24.50 -16.01 1.64
C HIS A 257 -25.32 -14.86 1.03
N CYS A 258 -24.69 -13.70 0.81
CA CYS A 258 -25.31 -12.56 0.14
C CYS A 258 -25.92 -12.96 -1.22
N GLN A 259 -25.17 -13.70 -2.06
CA GLN A 259 -25.67 -14.12 -3.37
C GLN A 259 -26.92 -15.01 -3.27
N ARG A 260 -26.89 -16.00 -2.37
CA ARG A 260 -28.02 -16.91 -2.16
C ARG A 260 -29.29 -16.18 -1.72
N LEU A 261 -29.18 -15.15 -0.87
CA LEU A 261 -30.34 -14.32 -0.49
C LEU A 261 -30.93 -13.59 -1.71
N ILE A 262 -30.05 -12.99 -2.54
CA ILE A 262 -30.43 -12.30 -3.78
C ILE A 262 -31.10 -13.29 -4.75
N ASP A 263 -30.50 -14.45 -5.01
CA ASP A 263 -31.03 -15.49 -5.91
C ASP A 263 -32.39 -16.03 -5.45
N GLN A 264 -32.58 -16.19 -4.14
CA GLN A 264 -33.82 -16.73 -3.54
C GLN A 264 -34.95 -15.71 -3.45
N SER A 265 -34.67 -14.42 -3.61
CA SER A 265 -35.68 -13.35 -3.52
C SER A 265 -36.59 -13.20 -4.74
N GLY A 266 -36.21 -13.75 -5.89
CA GLY A 266 -36.85 -13.46 -7.17
C GLY A 266 -36.50 -12.09 -7.78
N HIS A 267 -35.80 -11.21 -7.05
CA HIS A 267 -35.41 -9.87 -7.48
C HIS A 267 -33.98 -9.78 -8.03
N ALA A 268 -33.32 -10.91 -8.30
CA ALA A 268 -31.89 -10.97 -8.65
C ALA A 268 -31.47 -10.08 -9.85
N SER A 269 -32.37 -9.82 -10.81
CA SER A 269 -32.13 -8.91 -11.94
C SER A 269 -31.90 -7.44 -11.55
N ARG A 270 -32.25 -7.05 -10.32
CA ARG A 270 -32.04 -5.70 -9.77
C ARG A 270 -30.66 -5.52 -9.11
N PHE A 271 -29.89 -6.59 -8.94
CA PHE A 271 -28.63 -6.58 -8.20
C PHE A 271 -27.42 -6.64 -9.13
N HIS A 272 -26.68 -5.54 -9.21
CA HIS A 272 -25.50 -5.37 -10.05
C HIS A 272 -24.23 -5.53 -9.21
N ARG A 273 -23.48 -6.62 -9.43
CA ARG A 273 -22.24 -6.91 -8.70
C ARG A 273 -21.02 -6.64 -9.57
N ILE A 274 -20.21 -5.68 -9.15
CA ILE A 274 -18.97 -5.26 -9.81
C ILE A 274 -17.79 -5.62 -8.90
N PRO A 275 -16.67 -6.15 -9.43
CA PRO A 275 -15.42 -6.32 -8.67
C PRO A 275 -14.86 -4.98 -8.14
N PHE A 276 -13.65 -5.00 -7.59
CA PHE A 276 -12.89 -3.76 -7.36
C PHE A 276 -12.72 -2.99 -8.68
N GLU A 277 -13.04 -1.70 -8.65
CA GLU A 277 -12.79 -0.75 -9.73
C GLU A 277 -11.81 0.32 -9.25
N SER A 278 -10.86 0.65 -10.14
CA SER A 278 -9.92 1.76 -9.99
C SER A 278 -10.56 3.12 -10.28
N ARG A 279 -11.33 3.20 -11.38
CA ARG A 279 -12.03 4.38 -11.91
C ARG A 279 -13.45 4.54 -11.32
N ILE A 280 -13.54 4.69 -10.00
CA ILE A 280 -14.82 4.72 -9.26
C ILE A 280 -15.69 5.95 -9.61
N GLU A 281 -15.09 7.03 -10.13
CA GLU A 281 -15.76 8.22 -10.65
C GLU A 281 -16.67 7.93 -11.85
N ARG A 282 -16.57 6.75 -12.46
CA ARG A 282 -17.49 6.27 -13.50
C ARG A 282 -18.74 5.55 -12.97
N PHE A 283 -18.81 5.32 -11.65
CA PHE A 283 -19.88 4.56 -11.02
C PHE A 283 -20.77 5.43 -10.11
N TYR A 284 -20.20 6.41 -9.41
CA TYR A 284 -20.99 7.38 -8.63
C TYR A 284 -22.03 8.17 -9.47
N PRO A 285 -21.75 8.63 -10.71
CA PRO A 285 -22.77 9.32 -11.52
C PRO A 285 -24.00 8.47 -11.85
N ALA A 286 -23.84 7.14 -11.92
CA ALA A 286 -24.94 6.20 -12.18
C ALA A 286 -25.90 6.04 -10.98
N MET A 287 -25.41 6.33 -9.77
CA MET A 287 -26.14 6.23 -8.50
C MET A 287 -27.01 7.47 -8.25
N ASP A 288 -28.01 7.31 -7.38
CA ASP A 288 -28.84 8.42 -6.84
C ASP A 288 -28.77 8.49 -5.31
N LEU A 289 -28.38 7.38 -4.67
CA LEU A 289 -28.19 7.23 -3.22
C LEU A 289 -27.00 6.28 -2.98
N VAL A 290 -26.12 6.61 -2.04
CA VAL A 290 -25.02 5.76 -1.55
C VAL A 290 -25.33 5.33 -0.11
N VAL A 291 -25.19 4.05 0.21
CA VAL A 291 -25.50 3.51 1.55
C VAL A 291 -24.30 2.77 2.13
N ILE A 292 -23.87 3.20 3.33
CA ILE A 292 -22.62 2.77 3.96
C ILE A 292 -22.90 2.26 5.39
N PRO A 293 -23.43 1.03 5.53
CA PRO A 293 -23.83 0.45 6.81
C PRO A 293 -22.64 -0.17 7.57
N SER A 294 -21.50 0.53 7.63
CA SER A 294 -20.27 -0.03 8.21
C SER A 294 -20.37 -0.20 9.73
N LEU A 295 -20.24 -1.44 10.21
CA LEU A 295 -20.31 -1.78 11.63
C LEU A 295 -19.00 -1.42 12.34
N VAL A 296 -17.85 -1.63 11.68
CA VAL A 296 -16.55 -1.14 12.15
C VAL A 296 -16.45 0.37 11.95
N ASP A 297 -15.93 1.08 12.94
CA ASP A 297 -15.69 2.53 12.83
C ASP A 297 -14.68 2.83 11.72
N GLU A 298 -15.06 3.68 10.76
CA GLU A 298 -14.14 4.08 9.70
C GLU A 298 -13.08 5.06 10.20
N GLY A 299 -11.85 4.93 9.68
CA GLY A 299 -10.79 5.92 9.90
C GLY A 299 -11.17 7.31 9.39
N PHE A 300 -11.90 7.37 8.27
CA PHE A 300 -12.53 8.59 7.74
C PHE A 300 -13.82 8.28 6.99
N GLY A 301 -13.80 7.26 6.11
CA GLY A 301 -14.99 6.85 5.34
C GLY A 301 -15.08 7.53 3.98
N MET A 302 -14.03 7.41 3.16
CA MET A 302 -13.95 8.00 1.81
C MET A 302 -15.23 7.85 0.96
N PRO A 303 -15.94 6.70 0.91
CA PRO A 303 -17.14 6.58 0.10
C PRO A 303 -18.29 7.53 0.48
N ALA A 304 -18.32 8.03 1.72
CA ALA A 304 -19.29 9.06 2.13
C ALA A 304 -18.91 10.43 1.55
N LEU A 305 -17.63 10.82 1.65
CA LEU A 305 -17.16 12.06 1.07
C LEU A 305 -17.28 12.04 -0.46
N GLU A 306 -16.82 10.95 -1.10
CA GLU A 306 -16.97 10.72 -2.53
C GLU A 306 -18.45 10.83 -2.94
N GLY A 307 -19.38 10.14 -2.25
CA GLY A 307 -20.82 10.25 -2.51
C GLY A 307 -21.36 11.68 -2.50
N LEU A 308 -20.99 12.48 -1.48
CA LEU A 308 -21.39 13.90 -1.41
C LEU A 308 -20.75 14.75 -2.52
N VAL A 309 -19.49 14.47 -2.89
CA VAL A 309 -18.76 15.18 -3.96
C VAL A 309 -19.36 14.91 -5.34
N PHE A 310 -19.83 13.69 -5.61
CA PHE A 310 -20.63 13.40 -6.81
C PHE A 310 -22.08 13.90 -6.71
N GLY A 311 -22.44 14.65 -5.66
CA GLY A 311 -23.77 15.22 -5.51
C GLY A 311 -24.84 14.19 -5.18
N LYS A 312 -24.49 13.07 -4.53
CA LYS A 312 -25.41 11.96 -4.23
C LYS A 312 -25.84 11.95 -2.77
N GLY A 313 -27.04 11.45 -2.51
CA GLY A 313 -27.48 11.21 -1.13
C GLY A 313 -26.56 10.19 -0.47
N VAL A 314 -26.28 10.36 0.82
CA VAL A 314 -25.43 9.44 1.57
C VAL A 314 -26.12 9.09 2.89
N ILE A 315 -26.51 7.82 3.04
CA ILE A 315 -27.00 7.25 4.31
C ILE A 315 -25.91 6.35 4.88
N ALA A 316 -25.55 6.53 6.15
CA ALA A 316 -24.50 5.74 6.78
C ALA A 316 -24.79 5.39 8.23
N TYR A 317 -24.15 4.33 8.73
CA TYR A 317 -24.13 4.08 10.18
C TYR A 317 -23.22 5.09 10.90
N ARG A 318 -23.57 5.45 12.14
CA ARG A 318 -22.72 6.25 13.05
C ARG A 318 -21.43 5.49 13.39
N SER A 319 -20.43 5.61 12.53
CA SER A 319 -19.28 4.71 12.52
C SER A 319 -17.98 5.46 12.18
N GLY A 320 -17.25 5.85 13.22
CA GLY A 320 -16.02 6.65 13.11
C GLY A 320 -16.24 7.92 12.26
N GLY A 321 -15.38 8.12 11.26
CA GLY A 321 -15.42 9.29 10.40
C GLY A 321 -16.71 9.45 9.56
N LEU A 322 -17.50 8.39 9.33
CA LEU A 322 -18.79 8.51 8.63
C LEU A 322 -19.77 9.45 9.36
N GLU A 323 -19.76 9.41 10.70
CA GLU A 323 -20.53 10.34 11.52
C GLU A 323 -20.01 11.78 11.41
N GLU A 324 -18.69 11.95 11.34
CA GLU A 324 -18.05 13.26 11.27
C GLU A 324 -18.26 13.94 9.92
N ILE A 325 -18.18 13.19 8.81
CA ILE A 325 -18.49 13.68 7.47
C ILE A 325 -19.95 14.14 7.40
N LEU A 326 -20.90 13.27 7.78
CA LEU A 326 -22.33 13.60 7.66
C LEU A 326 -22.75 14.73 8.62
N ARG A 327 -22.22 14.78 9.86
CA ARG A 327 -22.49 15.91 10.76
C ARG A 327 -21.92 17.23 10.27
N SER A 328 -20.66 17.24 9.82
CA SER A 328 -19.98 18.49 9.43
C SER A 328 -20.50 19.09 8.12
N THR A 329 -20.99 18.24 7.21
CA THR A 329 -21.61 18.66 5.93
C THR A 329 -23.11 18.96 6.04
N GLY A 330 -23.69 18.95 7.24
CA GLY A 330 -25.13 19.24 7.46
C GLY A 330 -26.07 18.08 7.10
N ASN A 331 -25.56 16.90 6.77
CA ASN A 331 -26.29 15.69 6.40
C ASN A 331 -26.56 14.76 7.61
N ALA A 332 -26.59 15.31 8.83
CA ALA A 332 -26.68 14.54 10.08
C ALA A 332 -27.94 13.67 10.20
N ASP A 333 -29.02 14.06 9.53
CA ASP A 333 -30.31 13.36 9.51
C ASP A 333 -30.28 12.03 8.73
N TRP A 334 -29.22 11.79 7.96
CA TRP A 334 -29.00 10.55 7.19
C TRP A 334 -28.08 9.55 7.90
N LEU A 335 -27.76 9.82 9.17
CA LEU A 335 -27.10 8.88 10.06
C LEU A 335 -28.09 7.92 10.73
N VAL A 336 -27.70 6.66 10.80
CA VAL A 336 -28.45 5.55 11.41
C VAL A 336 -27.60 4.86 12.48
N GLU A 337 -28.21 4.28 13.51
CA GLU A 337 -27.47 3.53 14.53
C GLU A 337 -26.87 2.22 13.98
N LYS A 338 -25.71 1.82 14.53
CA LYS A 338 -25.00 0.62 14.06
C LYS A 338 -25.85 -0.64 14.19
N GLY A 339 -26.13 -1.27 13.06
CA GLY A 339 -26.90 -2.51 13.00
C GLY A 339 -28.41 -2.32 12.95
N ASP A 340 -28.93 -1.09 13.04
CA ASP A 340 -30.36 -0.81 12.85
C ASP A 340 -30.74 -0.84 11.36
N THR A 341 -30.89 -2.05 10.82
CA THR A 341 -31.36 -2.25 9.44
C THR A 341 -32.80 -1.73 9.26
N ALA A 342 -33.62 -1.66 10.31
CA ALA A 342 -34.99 -1.19 10.19
C ALA A 342 -35.05 0.32 9.93
N GLN A 343 -34.31 1.12 10.72
CA GLN A 343 -34.15 2.55 10.45
C GLN A 343 -33.40 2.82 9.14
N LEU A 344 -32.45 1.96 8.76
CA LEU A 344 -31.78 2.02 7.46
C LEU A 344 -32.78 1.90 6.28
N ILE A 345 -33.70 0.93 6.35
CA ILE A 345 -34.79 0.76 5.37
C ILE A 345 -35.71 1.98 5.35
N VAL A 346 -36.12 2.49 6.53
CA VAL A 346 -36.99 3.66 6.63
C VAL A 346 -36.35 4.89 5.96
N LYS A 347 -35.09 5.20 6.27
CA LYS A 347 -34.39 6.37 5.68
C LYS A 347 -34.08 6.20 4.20
N ALA A 348 -33.72 5.00 3.74
CA ALA A 348 -33.54 4.75 2.32
C ALA A 348 -34.86 4.92 1.55
N LYS A 349 -35.98 4.45 2.12
CA LYS A 349 -37.31 4.65 1.54
C LYS A 349 -37.74 6.11 1.54
N GLU A 350 -37.53 6.83 2.64
CA GLU A 350 -37.76 8.29 2.79
C GLU A 350 -37.03 9.07 1.70
N TRP A 351 -35.72 8.81 1.51
CA TRP A 351 -34.91 9.42 0.46
C TRP A 351 -35.45 9.14 -0.95
N LEU A 352 -35.78 7.88 -1.24
CA LEU A 352 -36.20 7.42 -2.56
C LEU A 352 -37.62 7.86 -2.95
N GLN A 353 -38.48 8.18 -1.98
CA GLN A 353 -39.86 8.63 -2.22
C GLN A 353 -40.00 10.16 -2.37
N ASN A 354 -39.01 10.95 -1.95
CA ASN A 354 -39.06 12.41 -2.02
C ASN A 354 -38.16 12.97 -3.14
N ASP A 355 -38.75 13.25 -4.30
CA ASP A 355 -38.05 13.83 -5.46
C ASP A 355 -37.45 15.23 -5.23
N THR A 356 -37.79 15.93 -4.14
CA THR A 356 -37.05 17.16 -3.79
C THR A 356 -35.61 16.88 -3.33
N HIS A 357 -35.30 15.67 -2.85
CA HIS A 357 -33.91 15.26 -2.63
C HIS A 357 -33.18 15.11 -3.96
N ARG A 358 -33.78 14.41 -4.94
CA ARG A 358 -33.24 14.28 -6.31
C ARG A 358 -32.94 15.63 -6.95
N LEU A 359 -33.81 16.63 -6.76
CA LEU A 359 -33.62 17.98 -7.32
C LEU A 359 -32.64 18.87 -6.54
N ARG A 360 -32.30 18.54 -5.28
CA ARG A 360 -31.34 19.29 -4.44
C ARG A 360 -29.94 18.69 -4.41
N ALA A 361 -29.82 17.39 -4.67
CA ALA A 361 -28.63 16.62 -4.34
C ALA A 361 -27.36 17.07 -5.08
N ASP A 362 -27.44 17.34 -6.39
CA ASP A 362 -26.25 17.43 -7.24
C ASP A 362 -25.28 18.56 -6.86
N ASN A 363 -25.77 19.76 -6.51
CA ASN A 363 -24.91 20.89 -6.11
C ASN A 363 -24.76 21.06 -4.59
N SER A 364 -25.81 20.82 -3.79
CA SER A 364 -25.78 21.20 -2.37
C SER A 364 -24.85 20.32 -1.53
N HIS A 365 -24.79 19.02 -1.82
CA HIS A 365 -23.87 18.10 -1.13
C HIS A 365 -22.41 18.39 -1.48
N LEU A 366 -22.12 18.70 -2.76
CA LEU A 366 -20.77 19.06 -3.22
C LEU A 366 -20.29 20.35 -2.54
N GLN A 367 -21.12 21.40 -2.51
CA GLN A 367 -20.80 22.66 -1.83
C GLN A 367 -20.55 22.46 -0.32
N ALA A 368 -21.36 21.65 0.35
CA ALA A 368 -21.19 21.34 1.77
C ALA A 368 -19.92 20.51 2.04
N ALA A 369 -19.59 19.55 1.16
CA ALA A 369 -18.34 18.81 1.22
C ALA A 369 -17.13 19.71 0.97
N GLU A 370 -17.18 20.57 -0.05
CA GLU A 370 -16.09 21.47 -0.45
C GLU A 370 -15.75 22.49 0.65
N ALA A 371 -16.75 23.06 1.31
CA ALA A 371 -16.54 23.98 2.44
C ALA A 371 -15.72 23.33 3.58
N VAL A 372 -15.97 22.04 3.89
CA VAL A 372 -15.37 21.35 5.06
C VAL A 372 -14.10 20.57 4.71
N PHE A 373 -14.04 20.00 3.51
CA PHE A 373 -13.03 19.00 3.09
C PHE A 373 -12.37 19.32 1.74
N GLY A 374 -12.81 20.38 1.04
CA GLY A 374 -12.25 20.78 -0.25
C GLY A 374 -10.81 21.29 -0.17
N LEU A 375 -10.19 21.43 -1.34
CA LEU A 375 -8.75 21.57 -1.52
C LEU A 375 -8.13 22.75 -0.75
N GLU A 376 -8.77 23.92 -0.77
CA GLU A 376 -8.24 25.10 -0.05
C GLU A 376 -8.41 25.01 1.47
N THR A 377 -9.47 24.34 1.95
CA THR A 377 -9.64 24.02 3.38
C THR A 377 -8.63 22.94 3.83
N HIS A 378 -8.30 21.97 2.98
CA HIS A 378 -7.21 21.02 3.21
C HIS A 378 -5.85 21.72 3.25
N ARG A 379 -5.52 22.53 2.25
CA ARG A 379 -4.28 23.32 2.16
C ARG A 379 -4.11 24.23 3.37
N SER A 380 -5.16 24.91 3.81
CA SER A 380 -5.13 25.75 5.02
C SER A 380 -4.78 24.97 6.30
N ARG A 381 -5.20 23.70 6.41
CA ARG A 381 -4.81 22.81 7.52
C ARG A 381 -3.37 22.31 7.35
N LEU A 382 -2.99 21.89 6.15
CA LEU A 382 -1.66 21.36 5.84
C LEU A 382 -0.57 22.44 5.96
N GLN A 383 -0.79 23.66 5.48
CA GLN A 383 0.15 24.78 5.55
C GLN A 383 0.55 25.14 6.99
N ARG A 384 -0.37 25.02 7.95
CA ARG A 384 -0.07 25.23 9.38
C ARG A 384 0.98 24.22 9.86
N LEU A 385 0.74 22.93 9.61
CA LEU A 385 1.69 21.88 9.92
C LEU A 385 3.02 22.10 9.19
N LEU A 386 2.99 22.32 7.86
CA LEU A 386 4.17 22.56 7.03
C LEU A 386 5.05 23.71 7.52
N LYS A 387 4.46 24.74 8.15
CA LYS A 387 5.20 25.82 8.82
C LYS A 387 5.98 25.28 10.02
N GLU A 388 5.32 24.59 10.94
CA GLU A 388 5.97 23.97 12.11
C GLU A 388 7.06 22.96 11.70
N LEU A 389 6.80 22.16 10.65
CA LEU A 389 7.80 21.23 10.09
C LEU A 389 9.05 22.00 9.63
N LYS A 390 8.87 23.09 8.88
CA LYS A 390 9.99 23.91 8.36
C LYS A 390 10.76 24.58 9.50
N GLU A 391 10.08 25.19 10.47
CA GLU A 391 10.71 25.85 11.63
C GLU A 391 11.57 24.86 12.44
N LYS A 392 11.06 23.65 12.69
CA LYS A 392 11.80 22.61 13.41
C LYS A 392 12.86 21.91 12.55
N ILE A 393 12.70 21.84 11.23
CA ILE A 393 13.79 21.45 10.31
C ILE A 393 14.91 22.49 10.33
N SER A 394 14.60 23.79 10.35
CA SER A 394 15.60 24.86 10.45
C SER A 394 16.36 24.81 11.77
N ALA A 395 15.67 24.72 12.91
CA ALA A 395 16.32 24.55 14.22
C ALA A 395 17.19 23.28 14.27
N ALA A 396 16.71 22.17 13.69
CA ALA A 396 17.52 20.95 13.55
C ALA A 396 18.66 21.09 12.52
N ALA A 397 18.58 22.01 11.55
CA ALA A 397 19.62 22.28 10.57
C ALA A 397 20.75 23.15 11.14
N GLU A 398 20.43 24.06 12.06
CA GLU A 398 21.38 24.85 12.84
C GLU A 398 22.18 23.94 13.79
N ASP A 399 21.51 23.04 14.52
CA ASP A 399 22.18 21.99 15.32
C ASP A 399 23.02 21.03 14.42
N LYS A 400 22.45 20.58 13.29
CA LYS A 400 23.15 19.78 12.27
C LYS A 400 24.25 20.53 11.52
N GLN A 401 24.42 21.86 11.65
CA GLN A 401 25.45 22.59 10.90
C GLN A 401 26.89 22.19 11.32
N SER A 402 27.01 21.61 12.52
CA SER A 402 28.19 20.90 13.02
C SER A 402 28.38 19.49 12.44
N HIS A 403 27.29 18.83 12.01
CA HIS A 403 27.15 17.37 11.94
C HIS A 403 26.26 16.88 10.78
N LYS A 404 26.38 17.46 9.57
CA LYS A 404 25.86 16.83 8.36
C LYS A 404 26.73 15.61 8.01
N LEU A 405 26.13 14.43 8.01
CA LEU A 405 26.86 13.17 7.80
C LEU A 405 27.45 13.12 6.38
N PRO A 406 28.74 12.78 6.20
CA PRO A 406 29.22 12.34 4.89
C PRO A 406 28.47 11.04 4.52
N PRO A 407 28.16 10.80 3.24
CA PRO A 407 27.40 9.62 2.81
C PRO A 407 28.20 8.34 3.09
N LEU A 408 27.81 7.61 4.14
CA LEU A 408 28.50 6.40 4.57
C LEU A 408 27.99 5.20 3.77
N LEU A 409 28.88 4.61 2.96
CA LEU A 409 28.66 3.32 2.34
C LEU A 409 28.48 2.22 3.41
N MET A 410 27.38 1.49 3.35
CA MET A 410 27.17 0.29 4.18
C MET A 410 28.00 -0.90 3.67
N ASN A 411 28.30 -1.84 4.56
CA ASN A 411 29.28 -2.92 4.40
C ASN A 411 30.73 -2.43 4.14
N ALA A 412 31.01 -1.15 4.42
CA ALA A 412 32.36 -0.59 4.43
C ALA A 412 32.86 -0.40 5.88
N VAL A 413 34.19 -0.32 6.04
CA VAL A 413 34.83 -0.19 7.35
C VAL A 413 35.29 1.24 7.61
N TYR A 414 35.18 1.65 8.88
CA TYR A 414 35.36 3.02 9.35
C TYR A 414 36.14 3.06 10.64
N LYS A 415 36.82 4.19 10.89
CA LYS A 415 37.52 4.47 12.14
C LYS A 415 37.30 5.94 12.51
N GLY A 416 37.13 6.23 13.80
CA GLY A 416 37.08 7.61 14.28
C GLY A 416 38.45 8.29 14.21
N LYS A 417 38.51 9.58 14.56
CA LYS A 417 39.76 10.32 14.67
C LYS A 417 40.45 10.04 16.02
N ALA A 418 39.67 9.89 17.09
CA ALA A 418 40.18 9.57 18.42
C ALA A 418 40.15 8.06 18.73
N THR A 419 39.10 7.34 18.32
CA THR A 419 38.98 5.89 18.56
C THR A 419 40.04 5.07 17.83
N SER A 420 40.71 4.16 18.55
CA SER A 420 41.67 3.22 17.97
C SER A 420 40.98 2.06 17.21
N THR A 421 39.78 1.69 17.65
CA THR A 421 38.94 0.61 17.11
C THR A 421 38.45 0.91 15.69
N VAL A 422 38.55 -0.10 14.80
CA VAL A 422 37.89 -0.10 13.49
C VAL A 422 36.52 -0.74 13.63
N PHE A 423 35.52 -0.20 12.94
CA PHE A 423 34.14 -0.68 12.91
C PHE A 423 33.72 -1.04 11.47
N LEU A 424 32.93 -2.09 11.31
CA LEU A 424 32.12 -2.31 10.11
C LEU A 424 30.77 -1.61 10.30
N LEU A 425 30.29 -0.87 9.31
CA LEU A 425 28.91 -0.38 9.29
C LEU A 425 28.04 -1.35 8.49
N GLU A 426 27.14 -2.06 9.17
CA GLU A 426 26.18 -2.98 8.56
C GLU A 426 24.89 -3.03 9.36
N ASN A 427 23.75 -3.26 8.69
CA ASN A 427 22.43 -3.42 9.31
C ASN A 427 22.09 -2.32 10.36
N GLY A 428 22.36 -1.06 10.03
CA GLY A 428 22.11 0.10 10.91
C GLY A 428 23.06 0.22 12.11
N MET A 429 24.02 -0.68 12.28
CA MET A 429 24.93 -0.75 13.43
C MET A 429 26.38 -0.42 13.07
N LYS A 430 27.15 0.03 14.06
CA LYS A 430 28.62 -0.07 14.05
C LYS A 430 29.06 -1.31 14.81
N ARG A 431 29.77 -2.22 14.15
CA ARG A 431 30.29 -3.46 14.74
C ARG A 431 31.80 -3.37 14.90
N PRO A 432 32.34 -3.27 16.13
CA PRO A 432 33.78 -3.17 16.35
C PRO A 432 34.47 -4.48 15.99
N PHE A 433 35.61 -4.44 15.29
CA PHE A 433 36.46 -5.62 15.18
C PHE A 433 37.12 -5.88 16.54
N ALA A 434 36.89 -7.06 17.11
CA ALA A 434 37.41 -7.46 18.42
C ALA A 434 38.95 -7.44 18.48
N SER A 435 39.61 -7.65 17.34
CA SER A 435 41.06 -7.60 17.23
C SER A 435 41.54 -7.36 15.80
N LYS A 436 42.82 -6.98 15.65
CA LYS A 436 43.55 -6.96 14.38
C LYS A 436 43.56 -8.35 13.70
N ARG A 437 43.50 -9.44 14.48
CA ARG A 437 43.35 -10.82 13.99
C ARG A 437 42.01 -11.01 13.27
N ALA A 438 40.90 -10.54 13.85
CA ALA A 438 39.58 -10.61 13.21
C ALA A 438 39.51 -9.78 11.93
N PHE A 439 40.00 -8.55 11.96
CA PHE A 439 40.07 -7.67 10.77
C PHE A 439 40.80 -8.34 9.59
N ASN A 440 41.99 -8.89 9.85
CA ASN A 440 42.79 -9.60 8.85
C ASN A 440 42.15 -10.93 8.41
N PHE A 441 41.50 -11.67 9.31
CA PHE A 441 40.84 -12.95 9.00
C PHE A 441 39.70 -12.78 8.00
N TYR A 442 38.83 -11.77 8.23
CA TYR A 442 37.73 -11.42 7.33
C TYR A 442 38.16 -10.62 6.08
N LYS A 443 39.47 -10.55 5.78
CA LYS A 443 40.05 -9.99 4.55
C LYS A 443 39.78 -8.50 4.31
N TYR A 444 39.52 -7.73 5.36
CA TYR A 444 39.56 -6.27 5.28
C TYR A 444 41.01 -5.79 5.26
N ARG A 445 41.27 -4.70 4.52
CA ARG A 445 42.59 -4.06 4.40
C ARG A 445 42.52 -2.67 5.00
N TRP A 446 43.65 -2.15 5.49
CA TRP A 446 43.71 -0.77 6.00
C TRP A 446 43.41 0.29 4.92
N SER A 447 43.64 -0.03 3.65
CA SER A 447 43.19 0.77 2.49
C SER A 447 41.67 0.90 2.36
N ASP A 448 40.91 0.00 3.01
CA ASP A 448 39.46 -0.03 2.94
C ASP A 448 38.81 0.77 4.10
N VAL A 449 39.62 1.31 5.03
CA VAL A 449 39.17 2.00 6.26
C VAL A 449 39.00 3.50 6.03
N ASN A 450 37.76 3.96 6.16
CA ASN A 450 37.37 5.35 5.97
C ASN A 450 37.45 6.11 7.31
N LEU A 451 38.17 7.23 7.34
CA LEU A 451 38.29 8.06 8.54
C LEU A 451 37.11 9.04 8.66
N VAL A 452 36.44 9.02 9.80
CA VAL A 452 35.30 9.89 10.16
C VAL A 452 35.52 10.51 11.53
N THR A 453 34.75 11.53 11.91
CA THR A 453 34.74 12.03 13.30
C THR A 453 33.99 11.05 14.21
N ASP A 454 34.41 10.92 15.46
CA ASP A 454 33.86 9.94 16.39
C ASP A 454 32.35 10.18 16.67
N ALA A 455 31.90 11.44 16.63
CA ALA A 455 30.48 11.82 16.67
C ALA A 455 29.64 11.21 15.53
N VAL A 456 30.22 11.00 14.34
CA VAL A 456 29.55 10.30 13.23
C VAL A 456 29.32 8.83 13.56
N LEU A 457 30.30 8.18 14.21
CA LEU A 457 30.15 6.80 14.66
C LEU A 457 29.16 6.70 15.84
N HIS A 458 29.14 7.67 16.76
CA HIS A 458 28.23 7.64 17.93
C HIS A 458 26.74 7.71 17.56
N ARG A 459 26.36 8.14 16.35
CA ARG A 459 24.99 8.01 15.84
C ARG A 459 24.56 6.58 15.49
N PHE A 460 25.49 5.64 15.38
CA PHE A 460 25.18 4.22 15.13
C PHE A 460 25.15 3.43 16.46
N PRO A 461 24.11 2.62 16.73
CA PRO A 461 24.14 1.64 17.81
C PRO A 461 25.32 0.68 17.64
N THR A 462 25.91 0.28 18.77
CA THR A 462 27.08 -0.62 18.75
C THR A 462 26.62 -2.07 18.78
N GLY A 463 26.72 -2.75 17.63
CA GLY A 463 26.36 -4.16 17.50
C GLY A 463 27.44 -5.10 18.03
N ALA A 464 27.12 -6.40 18.10
CA ALA A 464 28.02 -7.44 18.56
C ALA A 464 29.38 -7.40 17.83
N PRO A 465 30.51 -7.55 18.55
CA PRO A 465 31.84 -7.40 17.97
C PRO A 465 32.11 -8.45 16.89
N ILE A 466 32.92 -8.09 15.88
CA ILE A 466 33.37 -9.02 14.86
C ILE A 466 34.61 -9.76 15.38
N SER A 467 34.46 -11.06 15.64
CA SER A 467 35.51 -11.95 16.19
C SER A 467 35.73 -13.18 15.31
N THR A 468 36.87 -13.86 15.54
CA THR A 468 37.15 -15.20 14.99
C THR A 468 36.76 -16.33 15.94
N GLU A 469 36.19 -16.00 17.10
CA GLU A 469 35.66 -16.96 18.08
C GLU A 469 34.22 -17.37 17.75
N LEU A 470 33.78 -18.49 18.34
CA LEU A 470 32.43 -19.04 18.16
C LEU A 470 31.43 -18.36 19.12
N PRO A 471 30.14 -18.24 18.74
CA PRO A 471 29.53 -18.75 17.50
C PRO A 471 29.83 -17.89 16.26
N PHE A 472 30.33 -18.53 15.20
CA PHE A 472 30.71 -17.86 13.96
C PHE A 472 29.52 -17.17 13.26
N HIS A 473 28.29 -17.68 13.44
CA HIS A 473 27.11 -17.07 12.85
C HIS A 473 26.81 -15.65 13.37
N GLU A 474 27.09 -15.39 14.66
CA GLU A 474 26.83 -14.11 15.31
C GLU A 474 27.99 -13.13 15.10
N HIS A 475 29.23 -13.61 15.18
CA HIS A 475 30.43 -12.77 15.16
C HIS A 475 31.05 -12.51 13.76
N ARG A 476 30.46 -13.06 12.69
CA ARG A 476 30.85 -12.76 11.30
C ARG A 476 30.20 -11.48 10.75
N PRO A 477 30.78 -10.84 9.72
CA PRO A 477 30.08 -9.91 8.83
C PRO A 477 28.83 -10.52 8.17
N SER A 478 27.82 -9.69 7.94
CA SER A 478 26.57 -10.05 7.26
C SER A 478 26.76 -10.33 5.75
N VAL A 479 27.72 -9.65 5.11
CA VAL A 479 28.08 -9.82 3.70
C VAL A 479 29.57 -10.15 3.58
N MET A 480 29.89 -11.36 3.10
CA MET A 480 31.28 -11.82 2.90
C MET A 480 31.36 -12.98 1.91
N MET A 481 32.50 -13.16 1.25
CA MET A 481 32.74 -14.32 0.38
C MET A 481 33.42 -15.44 1.16
N VAL A 482 32.91 -16.67 1.02
CA VAL A 482 33.36 -17.82 1.80
C VAL A 482 33.64 -19.05 0.94
N LYS A 483 34.58 -19.87 1.40
CA LYS A 483 34.89 -21.17 0.83
C LYS A 483 35.17 -22.20 1.93
N GLY A 484 34.61 -23.41 1.76
CA GLY A 484 34.87 -24.56 2.62
C GLY A 484 36.11 -25.35 2.19
N ARG A 485 36.12 -26.66 2.41
CA ARG A 485 37.12 -27.56 1.78
C ARG A 485 36.84 -27.81 0.30
N GLY A 486 35.56 -27.83 -0.09
CA GLY A 486 35.13 -28.03 -1.48
C GLY A 486 35.50 -26.87 -2.42
N PRO A 487 35.39 -27.05 -3.75
CA PRO A 487 35.81 -26.05 -4.74
C PRO A 487 34.94 -24.78 -4.75
N THR A 488 33.65 -24.92 -4.42
CA THR A 488 32.62 -23.88 -4.49
C THR A 488 32.90 -22.68 -3.59
N VAL A 489 32.81 -21.48 -4.16
CA VAL A 489 32.77 -20.21 -3.42
C VAL A 489 31.31 -19.78 -3.29
N TYR A 490 30.94 -19.25 -2.12
CA TYR A 490 29.62 -18.70 -1.84
C TYR A 490 29.74 -17.22 -1.51
N LEU A 491 28.75 -16.42 -1.88
CA LEU A 491 28.50 -15.13 -1.26
C LEU A 491 27.54 -15.35 -0.08
N LEU A 492 27.94 -14.94 1.12
CA LEU A 492 27.00 -14.77 2.23
C LEU A 492 26.30 -13.42 2.08
N VAL A 493 24.97 -13.43 2.21
CA VAL A 493 24.14 -12.22 2.32
C VAL A 493 23.10 -12.48 3.40
N GLY A 494 23.28 -11.87 4.57
CA GLY A 494 22.46 -12.19 5.75
C GLY A 494 22.62 -13.67 6.12
N GLU A 495 21.50 -14.40 6.15
CA GLU A 495 21.43 -15.83 6.51
C GLU A 495 21.47 -16.79 5.31
N GLN A 496 21.70 -16.28 4.08
CA GLN A 496 21.81 -17.12 2.88
C GLN A 496 23.25 -17.22 2.38
N ARG A 497 23.65 -18.42 1.93
CA ARG A 497 24.86 -18.69 1.15
C ARG A 497 24.50 -18.96 -0.31
N CYS A 498 24.75 -17.99 -1.18
CA CYS A 498 24.44 -18.08 -2.60
C CYS A 498 25.68 -18.58 -3.37
N PRO A 499 25.68 -19.80 -3.95
CA PRO A 499 26.87 -20.37 -4.59
C PRO A 499 27.17 -19.69 -5.93
N PHE A 500 28.42 -19.30 -6.18
CA PHE A 500 28.83 -18.80 -7.49
C PHE A 500 28.91 -19.95 -8.50
N SER A 501 28.28 -19.76 -9.68
CA SER A 501 28.34 -20.79 -10.73
C SER A 501 29.71 -20.91 -11.40
N SER A 502 30.62 -19.96 -11.17
CA SER A 502 32.01 -19.95 -11.65
C SER A 502 32.77 -18.75 -11.07
N MET A 503 34.11 -18.82 -11.03
CA MET A 503 34.95 -17.66 -10.69
C MET A 503 34.74 -16.47 -11.65
N ALA A 504 34.32 -16.73 -12.88
CA ALA A 504 33.94 -15.69 -13.84
C ALA A 504 32.64 -14.96 -13.43
N ALA A 505 31.64 -15.66 -12.87
CA ALA A 505 30.42 -15.04 -12.36
C ALA A 505 30.66 -14.12 -11.16
N MET A 506 31.71 -14.41 -10.37
CA MET A 506 32.19 -13.58 -9.27
C MET A 506 32.93 -12.33 -9.80
N ARG A 507 33.93 -12.51 -10.66
CA ARG A 507 34.68 -11.39 -11.27
C ARG A 507 33.81 -10.44 -12.11
N GLN A 508 32.78 -10.96 -12.79
CA GLN A 508 31.78 -10.16 -13.52
C GLN A 508 30.97 -9.20 -12.62
N ARG A 509 30.92 -9.44 -11.30
CA ARG A 509 30.26 -8.59 -10.31
C ARG A 509 31.23 -7.64 -9.60
N GLY A 510 32.47 -7.50 -10.09
CA GLY A 510 33.51 -6.67 -9.46
C GLY A 510 34.08 -7.24 -8.16
N LEU A 511 33.80 -8.51 -7.84
CA LEU A 511 34.18 -9.12 -6.57
C LEU A 511 35.60 -9.69 -6.61
N ASP A 512 36.40 -9.24 -5.64
CA ASP A 512 37.83 -9.52 -5.44
C ASP A 512 38.08 -10.94 -4.90
N PRO A 513 38.76 -11.84 -5.64
CA PRO A 513 39.06 -13.21 -5.18
C PRO A 513 39.84 -13.28 -3.87
N ASP A 514 40.66 -12.27 -3.56
CA ASP A 514 41.53 -12.30 -2.38
C ASP A 514 40.76 -12.00 -1.07
N ARG A 515 39.51 -11.54 -1.22
CA ARG A 515 38.53 -11.39 -0.13
C ARG A 515 37.75 -12.67 0.21
N ILE A 516 38.11 -13.83 -0.34
CA ILE A 516 37.52 -15.12 0.05
C ILE A 516 38.07 -15.57 1.41
N VAL A 517 37.18 -15.67 2.40
CA VAL A 517 37.47 -16.24 3.73
C VAL A 517 37.34 -17.76 3.68
N ARG A 518 38.27 -18.50 4.31
CA ARG A 518 38.12 -19.95 4.51
C ARG A 518 37.38 -20.21 5.83
N VAL A 519 36.35 -21.04 5.77
CA VAL A 519 35.42 -21.32 6.88
C VAL A 519 35.23 -22.83 7.00
N PRO A 520 35.09 -23.42 8.21
CA PRO A 520 34.80 -24.85 8.35
C PRO A 520 33.51 -25.27 7.63
N ASP A 521 33.49 -26.47 7.03
CA ASP A 521 32.31 -26.96 6.31
C ASP A 521 31.09 -27.16 7.24
N ALA A 522 31.28 -27.27 8.56
CA ALA A 522 30.22 -27.35 9.55
C ALA A 522 29.46 -26.01 9.66
N GLU A 523 30.16 -24.91 9.90
CA GLU A 523 29.59 -23.54 9.92
C GLU A 523 28.87 -23.22 8.62
N LEU A 524 29.46 -23.60 7.49
CA LEU A 524 28.82 -23.41 6.19
C LEU A 524 27.53 -24.23 6.03
N ARG A 525 27.38 -25.38 6.69
CA ARG A 525 26.13 -26.18 6.65
C ARG A 525 24.99 -25.54 7.45
N MET A 526 25.30 -24.77 8.51
CA MET A 526 24.31 -24.06 9.32
C MET A 526 23.60 -22.92 8.55
N ILE A 527 24.20 -22.43 7.47
CA ILE A 527 23.67 -21.33 6.66
C ILE A 527 22.80 -21.88 5.51
N ASN A 528 21.63 -21.30 5.32
CA ASN A 528 20.66 -21.73 4.30
C ASN A 528 21.21 -21.51 2.87
N VAL A 529 21.00 -22.47 1.96
CA VAL A 529 21.47 -22.35 0.57
C VAL A 529 20.52 -21.44 -0.22
N GLY A 530 21.03 -20.32 -0.72
CA GLY A 530 20.32 -19.40 -1.59
C GLY A 530 20.51 -19.73 -3.08
N GLU A 531 19.82 -18.98 -3.95
CA GLU A 531 19.87 -19.18 -5.41
C GLU A 531 21.30 -19.04 -5.99
N PRO A 532 21.72 -19.89 -6.96
CA PRO A 532 23.04 -19.81 -7.54
C PRO A 532 23.31 -18.51 -8.30
N LEU A 533 24.41 -17.84 -7.97
CA LEU A 533 24.89 -16.63 -8.65
C LEU A 533 25.51 -17.01 -10.00
N ARG A 534 24.63 -17.16 -11.01
CA ARG A 534 24.97 -17.44 -12.41
C ARG A 534 25.76 -16.27 -13.04
N GLN A 535 26.48 -16.54 -14.12
CA GLN A 535 27.13 -15.48 -14.92
C GLN A 535 26.08 -14.47 -15.43
N LEU A 536 26.46 -13.20 -15.47
CA LEU A 536 25.64 -12.16 -16.09
C LEU A 536 25.72 -12.33 -17.60
N HIS A 537 24.61 -12.72 -18.22
CA HIS A 537 24.51 -12.76 -19.67
C HIS A 537 24.71 -11.35 -20.22
N LYS A 538 25.73 -11.15 -21.06
CA LYS A 538 25.84 -9.95 -21.87
C LYS A 538 24.68 -9.94 -22.85
N GLU A 539 23.66 -9.11 -22.60
CA GLU A 539 22.72 -8.70 -23.63
C GLU A 539 23.53 -8.14 -24.81
N LYS A 540 23.48 -8.83 -25.94
CA LYS A 540 24.27 -8.46 -27.12
C LYS A 540 23.67 -7.19 -27.73
N GLN A 541 24.32 -6.06 -27.48
CA GLN A 541 24.04 -4.73 -28.05
C GLN A 541 23.26 -4.73 -29.38
N THR A 542 21.92 -4.72 -29.31
CA THR A 542 21.04 -4.65 -30.48
C THR A 542 21.14 -3.29 -31.20
N LEU A 543 21.90 -2.34 -30.64
CA LEU A 543 22.23 -1.03 -31.19
C LEU A 543 23.44 -1.00 -32.14
N ARG A 544 24.20 -2.09 -32.32
CA ARG A 544 25.36 -2.13 -33.25
C ARG A 544 25.15 -2.86 -34.59
N ARG A 545 23.93 -3.35 -34.89
CA ARG A 545 23.63 -3.98 -36.20
C ARG A 545 22.91 -3.09 -37.23
N CYS A 546 22.53 -1.85 -36.88
CA CYS A 546 21.92 -0.90 -37.83
C CYS A 546 22.92 0.08 -38.50
N LYS A 547 24.13 0.26 -37.96
CA LYS A 547 25.13 1.23 -38.48
C LYS A 547 26.05 0.69 -39.62
N LYS A 548 25.76 -0.48 -40.22
CA LYS A 548 26.54 -1.03 -41.36
C LYS A 548 25.73 -1.36 -42.64
N LYS A 549 24.49 -0.84 -42.77
CA LYS A 549 23.71 -0.81 -44.03
C LYS A 549 23.27 0.61 -44.47
N ARG A 550 23.96 1.66 -43.98
CA ARG A 550 23.73 3.07 -44.37
C ARG A 550 25.04 3.78 -44.76
N ARG A 551 25.76 3.18 -45.72
CA ARG A 551 26.96 3.75 -46.37
C ARG A 551 26.96 3.41 -47.88
N LEU A 552 25.86 3.76 -48.56
CA LEU A 552 25.69 3.58 -50.01
C LEU A 552 24.63 4.55 -50.59
N SER A 553 24.68 5.83 -50.16
CA SER A 553 23.90 6.94 -50.74
C SER A 553 24.28 8.30 -50.12
N ARG A 554 25.49 8.81 -50.42
CA ARG A 554 25.84 10.22 -50.23
C ARG A 554 26.41 10.76 -51.54
N GLY A 555 25.52 11.30 -52.38
CA GLY A 555 25.85 11.77 -53.72
C GLY A 555 25.13 13.08 -54.04
N LYS A 556 25.80 14.20 -53.71
CA LYS A 556 25.46 15.59 -54.09
C LYS A 556 24.11 16.14 -53.59
N LEU A 557 23.92 17.43 -53.90
CA LEU A 557 22.82 18.34 -53.56
C LEU A 557 22.73 18.69 -52.06
N GLY A 558 22.73 19.96 -51.63
CA GLY A 558 22.80 21.23 -52.39
C GLY A 558 21.61 22.12 -52.04
N CYS A 559 21.88 23.37 -51.65
CA CYS A 559 20.86 24.29 -51.16
C CYS A 559 19.91 24.78 -52.27
N ARG A 560 18.59 24.76 -52.04
CA ARG A 560 17.70 25.89 -52.34
C ARG A 560 16.29 25.79 -51.71
N THR A 561 15.69 26.96 -51.63
CA THR A 561 14.46 27.42 -50.97
C THR A 561 13.15 27.15 -51.74
N VAL A 562 12.00 27.53 -51.11
CA VAL A 562 10.68 27.90 -51.69
C VAL A 562 9.51 26.88 -51.68
N ALA A 563 8.62 27.09 -50.70
CA ALA A 563 7.14 27.22 -50.76
C ALA A 563 6.16 26.19 -51.42
N ALA A 564 5.12 25.89 -50.64
CA ALA A 564 3.66 26.01 -50.94
C ALA A 564 2.82 24.90 -51.65
N ARG A 565 1.69 24.61 -50.96
CA ARG A 565 0.28 24.51 -51.43
C ARG A 565 -0.34 23.19 -51.97
N LYS A 566 -1.62 23.03 -51.56
CA LYS A 566 -2.78 22.33 -52.18
C LYS A 566 -2.96 20.79 -52.03
N ARG A 567 -3.85 20.46 -51.08
CA ARG A 567 -5.08 19.63 -51.21
C ARG A 567 -5.20 18.66 -52.41
N LYS A 568 -5.58 17.41 -52.13
CA LYS A 568 -6.81 16.78 -52.70
C LYS A 568 -7.34 15.63 -51.83
N LYS A 569 -8.67 15.42 -51.86
CA LYS A 569 -9.37 14.25 -51.28
C LYS A 569 -9.42 13.12 -52.32
N CYS A 570 -9.56 11.87 -51.89
CA CYS A 570 -10.64 10.99 -52.37
C CYS A 570 -10.84 9.74 -51.48
N ARG A 571 -12.00 9.08 -51.65
CA ARG A 571 -12.41 7.85 -50.94
C ARG A 571 -11.98 6.59 -51.72
N CYS A 572 -11.85 5.44 -51.05
CA CYS A 572 -12.71 4.25 -51.25
C CYS A 572 -12.19 3.00 -50.52
N ALA A 573 -13.11 2.08 -50.25
CA ALA A 573 -12.90 0.70 -49.81
C ALA A 573 -13.82 -0.20 -50.67
N PRO A 574 -14.01 -1.53 -50.43
CA PRO A 574 -13.24 -2.51 -49.64
C PRO A 574 -12.87 -3.77 -50.49
N LYS A 575 -12.28 -4.82 -49.88
CA LYS A 575 -12.67 -6.24 -50.14
C LYS A 575 -12.02 -7.27 -49.21
N ARG A 576 -12.72 -8.40 -49.02
CA ARG A 576 -12.28 -9.62 -48.29
C ARG A 576 -11.49 -10.58 -49.22
N LYS A 577 -10.73 -11.52 -48.65
CA LYS A 577 -10.54 -12.87 -49.22
C LYS A 577 -10.26 -13.92 -48.12
N ARG A 578 -10.62 -15.18 -48.38
CA ARG A 578 -10.37 -16.39 -47.56
C ARG A 578 -9.51 -17.36 -48.39
N CYS A 579 -8.75 -18.24 -47.71
CA CYS A 579 -8.40 -19.65 -48.03
C CYS A 579 -7.01 -20.02 -47.44
N GLY A 580 -6.69 -21.28 -47.12
CA GLY A 580 -7.61 -22.43 -47.00
C GLY A 580 -7.10 -23.81 -47.48
N SER A 581 -6.01 -24.35 -46.93
CA SER A 581 -5.61 -25.78 -47.02
C SER A 581 -4.56 -26.07 -45.92
N THR A 582 -4.50 -27.14 -45.13
CA THR A 582 -4.84 -28.59 -45.19
C THR A 582 -3.77 -29.51 -45.76
N LEU A 583 -3.09 -30.27 -44.87
CA LEU A 583 -2.65 -31.64 -45.12
C LEU A 583 -2.44 -32.40 -43.78
N ARG A 584 -2.49 -33.73 -43.82
CA ARG A 584 -2.40 -34.66 -42.67
C ARG A 584 -1.41 -35.78 -42.98
N SER A 585 -0.76 -36.31 -41.94
CA SER A 585 -0.60 -37.76 -41.62
C SER A 585 0.35 -37.92 -40.41
N LYS A 586 0.42 -39.00 -39.63
CA LYS A 586 -0.52 -40.05 -39.12
C LYS A 586 0.38 -41.12 -38.48
N GLN A 587 0.30 -41.34 -37.17
CA GLN A 587 0.55 -42.60 -36.42
C GLN A 587 0.32 -42.24 -34.92
N ALA A 588 -0.56 -42.85 -34.11
CA ALA A 588 -0.96 -44.26 -33.89
C ALA A 588 0.23 -45.08 -33.33
N VAL A 589 0.17 -45.68 -32.14
CA VAL A 589 -0.84 -46.59 -31.53
C VAL A 589 -1.01 -46.26 -30.02
N SER A 590 -2.21 -46.13 -29.42
CA SER A 590 -3.00 -47.13 -28.63
C SER A 590 -2.24 -47.80 -27.45
N CYS A 591 -2.79 -48.20 -26.29
CA CYS A 591 -4.15 -48.20 -25.67
C CYS A 591 -3.95 -48.46 -24.14
N LYS A 592 -4.88 -48.47 -23.16
CA LYS A 592 -6.37 -48.44 -22.98
C LYS A 592 -6.65 -47.47 -21.78
N GLY A 593 -7.86 -47.20 -21.25
CA GLY A 593 -9.23 -47.63 -21.59
C GLY A 593 -10.30 -46.81 -20.84
N ARG A 594 -11.55 -46.83 -21.33
CA ARG A 594 -12.73 -46.06 -20.84
C ARG A 594 -13.39 -46.74 -19.60
N LEU A 595 -14.10 -46.09 -18.65
CA LEU A 595 -15.18 -45.06 -18.64
C LEU A 595 -16.62 -45.62 -18.81
N ARG A 596 -17.57 -45.15 -17.96
CA ARG A 596 -19.05 -45.36 -17.92
C ARG A 596 -19.56 -46.52 -17.04
N LYS A 597 -20.81 -46.57 -16.53
CA LYS A 597 -21.88 -45.62 -16.06
C LYS A 597 -23.25 -46.34 -16.12
N THR A 598 -23.85 -46.68 -14.97
CA THR A 598 -25.30 -46.99 -14.75
C THR A 598 -25.56 -46.75 -13.24
N ARG A 599 -26.57 -46.05 -12.69
CA ARG A 599 -27.90 -45.47 -13.05
C ARG A 599 -29.12 -46.27 -12.52
N ARG A 600 -29.73 -45.73 -11.45
CA ARG A 600 -31.12 -45.90 -10.91
C ARG A 600 -31.56 -47.22 -10.23
N LYS A 601 -32.18 -47.06 -9.05
CA LYS A 601 -33.57 -47.50 -8.76
C LYS A 601 -34.24 -46.56 -7.74
N ARG A 602 -35.58 -46.57 -7.66
CA ARG A 602 -36.45 -45.76 -6.76
C ARG A 602 -37.06 -46.65 -5.66
N LYS A 603 -37.52 -46.07 -4.53
CA LYS A 603 -38.80 -46.45 -3.87
C LYS A 603 -39.27 -45.42 -2.83
N ARG A 604 -40.60 -45.21 -2.79
CA ARG A 604 -41.57 -44.80 -1.72
C ARG A 604 -41.09 -43.91 -0.54
N THR A 605 -41.71 -42.78 -0.14
CA THR A 605 -43.12 -42.29 0.05
C THR A 605 -43.80 -42.68 1.37
N GLY A 606 -44.22 -41.67 2.16
CA GLY A 606 -45.00 -41.77 3.42
C GLY A 606 -44.15 -41.68 4.70
N GLY A 607 -44.59 -41.09 5.82
CA GLY A 607 -45.81 -40.29 6.04
C GLY A 607 -46.09 -39.95 7.53
N THR A 608 -46.13 -38.64 7.87
CA THR A 608 -46.87 -37.98 8.98
C THR A 608 -46.88 -38.49 10.44
N ARG A 609 -46.56 -37.55 11.36
CA ARG A 609 -47.14 -37.28 12.71
C ARG A 609 -46.88 -38.26 13.89
N GLY A 610 -46.48 -37.68 15.04
CA GLY A 610 -46.59 -38.29 16.37
C GLY A 610 -46.06 -37.36 17.49
N LYS A 611 -46.90 -36.98 18.48
CA LYS A 611 -46.51 -36.14 19.64
C LYS A 611 -46.39 -36.99 20.92
N ARG A 612 -45.31 -36.80 21.72
CA ARG A 612 -45.19 -36.86 23.21
C ARG A 612 -43.70 -36.65 23.54
N VAL A 613 -43.27 -35.63 24.30
CA VAL A 613 -43.51 -35.28 25.72
C VAL A 613 -42.90 -36.29 26.71
N SER A 614 -41.74 -35.97 27.30
CA SER A 614 -41.55 -35.92 28.78
C SER A 614 -40.16 -35.46 29.27
N ARG A 615 -40.19 -34.48 30.19
CA ARG A 615 -39.32 -34.17 31.36
C ARG A 615 -37.95 -34.89 31.55
N ARG A 616 -36.87 -34.10 31.67
CA ARG A 616 -36.03 -33.80 32.88
C ARG A 616 -34.88 -32.87 32.42
N ARG A 617 -34.51 -31.71 32.99
CA ARG A 617 -34.42 -31.11 34.36
C ARG A 617 -33.03 -31.29 35.00
N ALA A 618 -32.33 -30.15 35.19
CA ALA A 618 -30.99 -29.96 35.77
C ALA A 618 -29.80 -30.58 34.98
N ALA A 619 -28.58 -30.04 35.06
CA ALA A 619 -28.12 -28.84 35.81
C ALA A 619 -27.67 -27.72 34.87
#